data_AF-E6PUP8-F1
#
_entry.id   AF-E6PUP8-F1
#
_cell.length_a   1.000
_cell.length_b   1.000
_cell.length_c   1.000
_cell.angle_alpha   90.00
_cell.angle_beta   90.00
_cell.angle_gamma   90.00
#
_symmetry.space_group_name_H-M   'P 1'
#
loop_
_entity.id
_entity.type
_entity.pdbx_description
1 polymer ?
#
loop_
_entity_poly.entity_id
_entity_poly.type
_entity_poly.pdbx_seq_one_letter_code
_entity_poly.pdbx_strand_id
1 'polypeptide(L)'
;MSSAPSELYYAQAFHHGEREHHSYVVAIGHKEQVEALARAEHARHFGEYGIALYQVELDAPLQERLHLVNYLGSNMGERWIDGQQADRQAA
;
A
#
# COMPACT_ATOMS: atom_id res chain seq x y z
N MET A 1 3.02 26.94 16.69
CA MET A 1 3.87 25.79 16.33
C MET A 1 3.19 25.12 15.15
N SER A 2 3.83 25.09 13.98
CA SER A 2 3.26 24.43 12.80
C SER A 2 3.31 22.93 13.05
N SER A 3 2.18 22.31 13.42
CA SER A 3 2.07 20.86 13.39
C SER A 3 1.98 20.49 11.92
N ALA A 4 3.13 20.28 11.27
CA ALA A 4 3.11 19.50 10.05
C ALA A 4 2.38 18.20 10.41
N PRO A 5 1.27 17.85 9.71
CA PRO A 5 0.58 16.60 9.99
C PRO A 5 1.63 15.51 9.89
N SER A 6 1.80 14.75 10.97
CA SER A 6 2.78 13.67 10.99
C SER A 6 2.37 12.69 9.92
N GLU A 7 3.09 12.68 8.80
CA GLU A 7 2.78 11.84 7.66
C GLU A 7 2.87 10.37 8.11
N LEU A 8 1.73 9.70 8.16
CA LEU A 8 1.64 8.31 8.52
C LEU A 8 1.55 7.47 7.24
N TYR A 9 2.26 6.36 7.23
CA TYR A 9 2.24 5.41 6.14
C TYR A 9 1.85 4.04 6.67
N TYR A 10 1.17 3.25 5.85
CA TYR A 10 1.01 1.83 6.13
C TYR A 10 1.18 0.99 4.87
N ALA A 11 1.65 -0.23 5.06
CA ALA A 11 1.81 -1.23 4.02
C ALA A 11 0.84 -2.38 4.26
N GLN A 12 0.12 -2.81 3.22
CA GLN A 12 -0.83 -3.91 3.27
C GLN A 12 -0.55 -4.93 2.17
N ALA A 13 -0.47 -6.18 2.58
CA ALA A 13 -0.43 -7.34 1.70
C ALA A 13 -1.85 -7.73 1.25
N PHE A 14 -2.02 -8.02 -0.03
CA PHE A 14 -3.29 -8.48 -0.61
C PHE A 14 -3.14 -9.91 -1.14
N HIS A 15 -3.80 -10.86 -0.47
CA HIS A 15 -3.89 -12.22 -0.98
C HIS A 15 -5.10 -12.38 -1.91
N HIS A 16 -4.95 -13.23 -2.92
CA HIS A 16 -5.89 -13.37 -4.03
C HIS A 16 -7.14 -14.19 -3.70
N GLY A 17 -7.82 -13.87 -2.58
CA GLY A 17 -9.11 -14.47 -2.24
C GLY A 17 -9.05 -15.97 -1.91
N GLU A 18 -7.86 -16.54 -1.73
CA GLU A 18 -7.72 -17.87 -1.15
C GLU A 18 -8.22 -17.82 0.29
N ARG A 19 -9.14 -18.73 0.62
CA ARG A 19 -9.83 -18.76 1.92
C ARG A 19 -8.90 -18.85 3.12
N GLU A 20 -7.69 -19.37 2.92
CA GLU A 20 -6.68 -19.58 3.96
C GLU A 20 -5.76 -18.37 4.14
N HIS A 21 -5.77 -17.43 3.19
CA HIS A 21 -4.88 -16.28 3.17
C HIS A 21 -5.67 -14.96 3.25
N HIS A 22 -5.58 -14.30 4.40
CA HIS A 22 -6.21 -13.00 4.62
C HIS A 22 -5.26 -11.87 4.30
N SER A 23 -5.75 -10.82 3.63
CA SER A 23 -5.02 -9.56 3.53
C SER A 23 -4.67 -9.03 4.92
N TYR A 24 -3.43 -8.56 5.10
CA TYR A 24 -2.93 -8.12 6.40
C TYR A 24 -2.03 -6.90 6.29
N VAL A 25 -1.88 -6.19 7.41
CA VAL A 25 -1.01 -5.03 7.51
C VAL A 25 0.41 -5.50 7.84
N VAL A 26 1.38 -5.11 7.00
CA VAL A 26 2.80 -5.43 7.18
C VAL A 26 3.45 -4.47 8.17
N ALA A 27 3.18 -3.17 8.04
CA ALA A 27 3.77 -2.13 8.88
C ALA A 27 2.92 -0.85 8.87
N ILE A 28 3.02 -0.08 9.95
CA ILE A 28 2.46 1.27 10.09
C ILE A 28 3.54 2.16 10.71
N GLY A 29 3.77 3.37 10.17
CA GLY A 29 4.77 4.30 10.71
C GLY A 29 5.29 5.31 9.69
N HIS A 30 6.56 5.69 9.84
CA HIS A 30 7.21 6.61 8.91
C HIS A 30 7.55 5.94 7.58
N LYS A 31 7.53 6.73 6.50
CA LYS A 31 7.68 6.29 5.11
C LYS A 31 8.85 5.31 4.93
N GLU A 32 10.06 5.72 5.28
CA GLU A 32 11.27 4.94 5.02
C GLU A 32 11.25 3.57 5.70
N GLN A 33 10.75 3.51 6.94
CA GLN A 33 10.67 2.28 7.70
C GLN A 33 9.58 1.35 7.15
N VAL A 34 8.41 1.89 6.83
CA VAL A 34 7.31 1.13 6.22
C VAL A 34 7.73 0.56 4.87
N GLU A 35 8.40 1.36 4.05
CA GLU A 35 8.94 0.92 2.77
C GLU A 35 9.99 -0.19 2.90
N ALA A 36 10.92 -0.06 3.85
CA ALA A 36 11.93 -1.08 4.10
C ALA A 36 11.30 -2.41 4.53
N LEU A 37 10.32 -2.36 5.45
CA LEU A 37 9.61 -3.55 5.93
C LEU A 37 8.74 -4.18 4.83
N ALA A 38 8.06 -3.38 4.03
CA ALA A 38 7.28 -3.87 2.89
C ALA A 38 8.16 -4.61 1.87
N ARG A 39 9.34 -4.06 1.53
CA ARG A 39 10.30 -4.72 0.64
C ARG A 39 10.84 -6.02 1.24
N ALA A 40 11.15 -6.03 2.53
CA ALA A 40 11.63 -7.23 3.21
C ALA A 40 10.57 -8.34 3.22
N GLU A 41 9.30 -8.01 3.51
CA GLU A 41 8.20 -8.96 3.47
C GLU A 41 7.96 -9.48 2.06
N HIS A 42 7.89 -8.59 1.07
CA HIS A 42 7.71 -8.97 -0.33
C HIS A 42 8.80 -9.94 -0.81
N ALA A 43 10.06 -9.66 -0.46
CA ALA A 43 11.19 -10.53 -0.78
C ALA A 43 11.12 -11.88 -0.05
N ARG A 44 10.70 -11.89 1.22
CA ARG A 44 10.59 -13.11 2.04
C ARG A 44 9.62 -14.14 1.44
N HIS A 45 8.56 -13.65 0.81
CA HIS A 45 7.55 -14.50 0.13
C HIS A 45 7.70 -14.49 -1.38
N PHE A 46 8.85 -14.06 -1.89
CA PHE A 46 9.20 -14.08 -3.31
C PHE A 46 8.14 -13.44 -4.22
N GLY A 47 7.40 -12.44 -3.74
CA GLY A 47 6.32 -11.80 -4.50
C GLY A 47 5.10 -12.68 -4.77
N GLU A 48 4.81 -13.66 -3.92
CA GLU A 48 3.58 -14.47 -3.98
C GLU A 48 2.31 -13.60 -4.05
N TYR A 49 2.31 -12.48 -3.34
CA TYR A 49 1.22 -11.52 -3.28
C TYR A 49 1.72 -10.08 -3.39
N GLY A 50 0.80 -9.17 -3.70
CA GLY A 50 1.10 -7.75 -3.84
C GLY A 50 1.12 -7.03 -2.49
N ILE A 51 1.99 -6.04 -2.35
CA ILE A 51 2.01 -5.14 -1.19
C ILE A 51 1.82 -3.70 -1.64
N ALA A 52 0.74 -3.07 -1.18
CA ALA A 52 0.48 -1.66 -1.40
C ALA A 52 0.95 -0.83 -0.22
N LEU A 53 1.51 0.35 -0.52
CA LEU A 53 1.96 1.31 0.46
C LEU A 53 1.15 2.58 0.29
N TYR A 54 0.53 3.02 1.38
CA TYR A 54 -0.33 4.19 1.38
C TYR A 54 0.21 5.24 2.34
N GLN A 55 0.03 6.51 1.96
CA GLN A 55 0.02 7.62 2.88
C GLN A 55 -1.40 7.80 3.42
N VAL A 56 -1.51 8.00 4.73
CA VAL A 56 -2.76 8.15 5.45
C VAL A 56 -2.71 9.32 6.41
N GLU A 57 -3.88 9.86 6.71
CA GLU A 57 -4.08 10.89 7.72
C GLU A 57 -4.55 10.23 9.02
N LEU A 58 -4.01 10.70 10.15
CA LEU A 58 -4.42 10.21 11.47
C LEU A 58 -5.88 10.58 11.75
N ASP A 59 -6.59 9.66 12.39
CA ASP A 59 -8.00 9.82 12.81
C ASP A 59 -9.01 10.08 11.68
N ALA A 60 -8.58 9.99 10.42
CA ALA A 60 -9.45 10.11 9.25
C ALA A 60 -9.92 8.72 8.76
N PRO A 61 -11.16 8.59 8.26
CA PRO A 61 -11.60 7.38 7.59
C PRO A 61 -10.71 7.08 6.38
N LEU A 62 -10.22 5.84 6.34
CA LEU A 62 -9.29 5.40 5.31
C LEU A 62 -9.84 5.62 3.89
N GLN A 63 -11.14 5.34 3.68
CA GLN A 63 -11.79 5.44 2.38
C GLN A 63 -11.84 6.87 1.81
N GLU A 64 -11.72 7.89 2.64
CA GLU A 64 -11.85 9.29 2.24
C GLU A 64 -10.50 9.92 1.85
N ARG A 65 -9.39 9.39 2.37
CA ARG A 65 -8.04 9.98 2.29
C ARG A 65 -6.95 8.93 2.03
N LEU A 66 -7.26 7.87 1.28
CA LEU A 66 -6.28 6.85 0.91
C LEU A 66 -5.44 7.33 -0.28
N HIS A 67 -4.15 7.60 -0.05
CA HIS A 67 -3.22 7.92 -1.14
C HIS A 67 -2.23 6.78 -1.34
N LEU A 68 -2.32 6.04 -2.44
CA LEU A 68 -1.35 5.00 -2.78
C LEU A 68 -0.05 5.65 -3.26
N VAL A 69 1.06 5.29 -2.60
CA VAL A 69 2.39 5.86 -2.84
C VAL A 69 3.26 4.89 -3.62
N ASN A 70 3.10 3.59 -3.39
CA ASN A 70 3.86 2.56 -4.09
C ASN A 70 3.12 1.21 -4.08
N TYR A 71 3.45 0.34 -5.03
CA TYR A 71 2.93 -1.02 -5.10
C TYR A 71 4.04 -2.00 -5.51
N LEU A 72 4.29 -2.98 -4.65
CA LEU A 72 5.15 -4.13 -4.93
C LEU A 72 4.25 -5.21 -5.54
N GLY A 73 4.35 -5.42 -6.86
CA GLY A 73 3.48 -6.35 -7.58
C GLY A 73 3.72 -7.82 -7.23
N SER A 74 2.68 -8.65 -7.41
CA SER A 74 2.81 -10.09 -7.28
C SER A 74 3.32 -10.75 -8.56
N ASN A 75 3.81 -11.98 -8.44
CA ASN A 75 4.22 -12.83 -9.55
C ASN A 75 3.06 -13.20 -10.48
N MET A 76 1.82 -13.02 -10.03
CA MET A 76 0.62 -13.19 -10.87
C MET A 76 0.43 -12.06 -11.89
N GLY A 77 1.34 -11.08 -11.92
CA GLY A 77 1.41 -10.08 -12.97
C GLY A 77 0.43 -8.92 -12.77
N GLU A 78 -0.10 -8.75 -11.57
CA GLU A 78 -0.93 -7.59 -11.26
C GLU A 78 -0.10 -6.31 -11.35
N ARG A 79 -0.46 -5.47 -12.31
CA ARG A 79 -0.01 -4.08 -12.38
C ARG A 79 -1.15 -3.20 -11.93
N TRP A 80 -0.92 -2.43 -10.86
CA TRP A 80 -1.86 -1.38 -10.50
C TRP A 80 -1.74 -0.22 -11.50
N ILE A 81 -2.89 0.25 -11.98
CA ILE A 81 -3.01 1.44 -12.82
C ILE A 81 -3.49 2.56 -11.91
N ASP A 82 -2.79 3.70 -11.95
CA ASP A 82 -3.21 4.88 -11.20
C ASP A 82 -4.60 5.31 -11.63
N GLY A 83 -5.54 5.32 -10.68
CA GLY A 83 -6.91 5.77 -10.92
C GLY A 83 -6.95 7.20 -11.47
N GLN A 84 -5.96 8.04 -11.15
CA GLN A 84 -5.83 9.38 -11.74
C GLN A 84 -5.42 9.38 -13.22
N GLN A 85 -4.76 8.33 -13.71
CA GLN A 85 -4.43 8.18 -15.14
C GLN A 85 -5.57 7.57 -15.95
N ALA A 86 -6.39 6.69 -15.35
CA ALA A 86 -7.55 6.12 -16.03
C ALA A 86 -8.57 7.21 -16.44
N ASP A 87 -8.82 8.18 -15.55
CA ASP A 87 -9.74 9.30 -15.84
C ASP A 87 -9.16 10.31 -16.85
N ARG A 88 -7.82 10.47 -16.93
CA ARG A 88 -7.19 11.34 -17.94
C ARG A 88 -7.12 10.73 -19.34
N GLN A 89 -7.22 9.42 -19.48
CA GLN A 89 -7.29 8.75 -20.78
C GLN A 89 -8.73 8.57 -21.29
N ALA A 90 -9.73 8.79 -20.43
CA ALA A 90 -11.15 8.74 -20.76
C ALA A 90 -11.79 10.13 -21.01
N ALA A 91 -11.01 11.21 -20.96
CA ALA A 91 -11.45 12.59 -21.17
C ALA A 91 -10.95 13.18 -22.49
#